data_AF-A0A443IZT3-F1
#
_entry.id   AF-A0A443IZT3-F1
#
_cell.length_a   1.000
_cell.length_b   1.000
_cell.length_c   1.000
_cell.angle_alpha   90.00
_cell.angle_beta   90.00
_cell.angle_gamma   90.00
#
_symmetry.space_group_name_H-M   'P 1'
#
loop_
_entity.id
_entity.type
_entity.pdbx_description
1 polymer ?
#
loop_
_entity_poly.entity_id
_entity_poly.type
_entity_poly.pdbx_seq_one_letter_code
_entity_poly.pdbx_strand_id
1 'polypeptide(L)'
;MRYIEHEARIVWSASDLKAAAECEFAWLRAIDAKIGRIDAVPDPEDATLERAAALGTAHELRVLDEYRHRLGGAVREIPAARSSDVAALAEAVRLTDAALADPSAEVVYQAAFATEEFVGFADFLVREPDAGDGRPRPWVVQDTKLARRARVTALMQLAAYVDQLDRLGVPRSDEVQLLLGDGGISTHRVDDLMPVFALRRARLRALIADRRVDSGTAGAVVPWGDPRGDLAVLACGRCPTCEIEVVAHRDLLLVAGMRPVQRDRLRAGGIDTIDALAAAPAAPEGMSADTFVSLRTQARLQLESPAGDGAAGEHVVPTYEVVAPASLGVLPRPDHGDLFFDFEGDPLYTEGKREHWGIDYLFGWVDTRERYGALWAHSFDEERAALERFLDMVAVRREQFPAMHIYHYAPYEPTHLLTMAARYGVGEADVDRLLRDGVFVDLYPVVRRALRVGSRSYSIKKLEPLYMGDEVRTSDVQRGDDSIVQYVEARALAADGDVEAAQRVLDDLADYNRYDCVSTRRLRDWL
;
A
#
# COMPACT_ATOMS: atom_id res chain seq x y z
N MET A 1 -12.38 -16.20 -1.99
CA MET A 1 -12.89 -17.32 -2.81
C MET A 1 -13.11 -18.57 -1.97
N ARG A 2 -14.02 -19.45 -2.40
CA ARG A 2 -14.29 -20.76 -1.80
C ARG A 2 -14.19 -21.84 -2.88
N TYR A 3 -13.54 -22.95 -2.56
CA TYR A 3 -13.55 -24.16 -3.37
C TYR A 3 -14.62 -25.10 -2.83
N ILE A 4 -15.56 -25.53 -3.69
CA ILE A 4 -16.60 -26.49 -3.34
C ILE A 4 -16.19 -27.84 -3.92
N GLU A 5 -15.56 -28.65 -3.08
CA GLU A 5 -14.90 -29.90 -3.48
C GLU A 5 -15.82 -30.88 -4.21
N HIS A 6 -17.02 -31.13 -3.67
CA HIS A 6 -17.97 -32.09 -4.24
C HIS A 6 -18.57 -31.67 -5.59
N GLU A 7 -18.48 -30.38 -5.94
CA GLU A 7 -18.94 -29.84 -7.23
C GLU A 7 -17.77 -29.43 -8.14
N ALA A 8 -16.53 -29.59 -7.67
CA ALA A 8 -15.31 -29.14 -8.32
C ALA A 8 -15.39 -27.68 -8.87
N ARG A 9 -15.97 -26.75 -8.09
CA ARG A 9 -16.18 -25.35 -8.51
C ARG A 9 -15.59 -24.31 -7.57
N ILE A 10 -15.30 -23.14 -8.12
CA ILE A 10 -14.84 -21.97 -7.39
C ILE A 10 -15.97 -20.94 -7.29
N VAL A 11 -16.23 -20.48 -6.07
CA VAL A 11 -17.09 -19.33 -5.79
C VAL A 11 -16.21 -18.14 -5.40
N TRP A 12 -16.19 -17.10 -6.21
CA TRP A 12 -15.40 -15.88 -6.00
C TRP A 12 -16.23 -14.77 -5.35
N SER A 13 -15.58 -13.81 -4.73
CA SER A 13 -16.17 -12.61 -4.15
C SER A 13 -15.61 -11.34 -4.80
N ALA A 14 -16.17 -10.19 -4.44
CA ALA A 14 -15.64 -8.91 -4.90
C ALA A 14 -14.17 -8.70 -4.49
N SER A 15 -13.77 -9.17 -3.31
CA SER A 15 -12.37 -9.13 -2.86
C SER A 15 -11.45 -10.00 -3.70
N ASP A 16 -11.95 -11.09 -4.30
CA ASP A 16 -11.17 -11.91 -5.23
C ASP A 16 -10.89 -11.21 -6.56
N LEU A 17 -11.82 -10.36 -7.04
CA LEU A 17 -11.56 -9.53 -8.21
C LEU A 17 -10.41 -8.55 -7.96
N LYS A 18 -10.34 -7.97 -6.76
CA LYS A 18 -9.22 -7.14 -6.33
C LYS A 18 -7.92 -7.97 -6.27
N ALA A 19 -7.93 -9.11 -5.58
CA ALA A 19 -6.75 -9.95 -5.42
C ALA A 19 -6.18 -10.42 -6.77
N ALA A 20 -7.05 -10.87 -7.68
CA ALA A 20 -6.64 -11.26 -9.04
C ALA A 20 -6.13 -10.08 -9.87
N ALA A 21 -6.69 -8.87 -9.70
CA ALA A 21 -6.20 -7.67 -10.38
C ALA A 21 -4.83 -7.21 -9.86
N GLU A 22 -4.51 -7.46 -8.59
CA GLU A 22 -3.20 -7.17 -8.00
C GLU A 22 -2.14 -8.20 -8.41
N CYS A 23 -2.49 -9.49 -8.41
CA CYS A 23 -1.60 -10.56 -8.86
C CYS A 23 -2.39 -11.82 -9.26
N GLU A 24 -2.56 -12.04 -10.57
CA GLU A 24 -3.26 -13.23 -11.08
C GLU A 24 -2.52 -14.51 -10.69
N PHE A 25 -1.19 -14.51 -10.77
CA PHE A 25 -0.36 -15.67 -10.40
C PHE A 25 -0.58 -16.10 -8.94
N ALA A 26 -0.53 -15.16 -7.99
CA ALA A 26 -0.74 -15.47 -6.58
C ALA A 26 -2.17 -15.95 -6.32
N TRP A 27 -3.16 -15.34 -6.97
CA TRP A 27 -4.54 -15.77 -6.86
C TRP A 27 -4.78 -17.19 -7.40
N LEU A 28 -4.17 -17.55 -8.53
CA LEU A 28 -4.20 -18.91 -9.07
C LEU A 28 -3.49 -19.92 -8.17
N ARG A 29 -2.33 -19.57 -7.59
CA ARG A 29 -1.64 -20.40 -6.59
C ARG A 29 -2.49 -20.60 -5.34
N ALA A 30 -3.23 -19.59 -4.91
CA ALA A 30 -4.18 -19.74 -3.81
C ALA A 30 -5.34 -20.68 -4.16
N ILE A 31 -5.75 -20.79 -5.43
CA ILE A 31 -6.71 -21.82 -5.89
C ILE A 31 -6.06 -23.20 -5.78
N ASP A 32 -4.85 -23.37 -6.31
CA ASP A 32 -4.11 -24.64 -6.23
C ASP A 32 -3.92 -25.10 -4.78
N ALA A 33 -3.64 -24.18 -3.86
CA ALA A 33 -3.54 -24.46 -2.43
C ALA A 33 -4.88 -24.92 -1.83
N LYS A 34 -6.01 -24.28 -2.20
CA LYS A 34 -7.35 -24.70 -1.73
C LYS A 34 -7.79 -26.06 -2.25
N ILE A 35 -7.30 -26.45 -3.44
CA ILE A 35 -7.52 -27.79 -3.99
C ILE A 35 -6.60 -28.84 -3.32
N GLY A 36 -5.51 -28.41 -2.68
CA GLY A 36 -4.50 -29.29 -2.07
C GLY A 36 -3.41 -29.74 -3.03
N ARG A 37 -3.13 -28.98 -4.10
CA ARG A 37 -2.03 -29.26 -5.05
C ARG A 37 -0.68 -28.74 -4.54
N ILE A 38 -0.71 -27.70 -3.71
CA ILE A 38 0.45 -27.08 -3.06
C ILE A 38 0.06 -26.62 -1.66
N ASP A 39 1.05 -26.31 -0.83
CA ASP A 39 0.82 -25.62 0.43
C ASP A 39 0.45 -24.16 0.20
N ALA A 40 -0.39 -23.62 1.09
CA ALA A 40 -0.70 -22.20 1.10
C ALA A 40 0.54 -21.41 1.52
N VAL A 41 0.80 -20.31 0.82
CA VAL A 41 1.82 -19.34 1.24
C VAL A 41 1.21 -18.49 2.35
N PRO A 42 1.78 -18.48 3.57
CA PRO A 42 1.30 -17.60 4.63
C PRO A 42 1.51 -16.14 4.22
N ASP A 43 0.49 -15.31 4.43
CA ASP A 43 0.67 -13.87 4.38
C ASP A 43 1.44 -13.46 5.65
N PRO A 44 2.46 -12.58 5.54
CA PRO A 44 3.15 -12.06 6.71
C PRO A 44 2.18 -11.25 7.59
N GLU A 45 2.36 -11.33 8.90
CA GLU A 45 1.64 -10.47 9.85
C GLU A 45 1.99 -9.00 9.57
N ASP A 46 0.96 -8.16 9.51
CA ASP A 46 1.08 -6.73 9.24
C ASP A 46 0.13 -5.98 10.18
N ALA A 47 0.68 -5.53 11.32
CA ALA A 47 -0.07 -4.83 12.36
C ALA A 47 -0.73 -3.54 11.84
N THR A 48 -0.14 -2.87 10.84
CA THR A 48 -0.73 -1.69 10.22
C THR A 48 -1.95 -2.06 9.38
N LEU A 49 -1.88 -3.16 8.63
CA LEU A 49 -3.02 -3.69 7.89
C LEU A 49 -4.15 -4.15 8.82
N GLU A 50 -3.83 -4.83 9.91
CA GLU A 50 -4.79 -5.23 10.94
C GLU A 50 -5.49 -4.04 11.58
N ARG A 51 -4.71 -3.00 11.94
CA ARG A 51 -5.25 -1.74 12.46
C ARG A 51 -6.15 -1.05 11.44
N ALA A 52 -5.75 -1.00 10.17
CA ALA A 52 -6.57 -0.43 9.11
C ALA A 52 -7.89 -1.21 8.93
N ALA A 53 -7.87 -2.53 9.07
CA ALA A 53 -9.08 -3.35 9.03
C ALA A 53 -10.00 -3.04 10.23
N ALA A 54 -9.47 -2.96 11.45
CA ALA A 54 -10.23 -2.61 12.64
C ALA A 54 -10.87 -1.21 12.54
N LEU A 55 -10.12 -0.22 12.05
CA LEU A 55 -10.63 1.13 11.81
C LEU A 55 -11.68 1.18 10.69
N GLY A 56 -11.53 0.34 9.66
CA GLY A 56 -12.52 0.13 8.60
C GLY A 56 -13.85 -0.39 9.15
N THR A 57 -13.81 -1.46 9.95
CA THR A 57 -15.00 -2.00 10.64
C THR A 57 -15.66 -0.95 11.53
N ALA A 58 -14.85 -0.20 12.29
CA ALA A 58 -15.37 0.87 13.14
C ALA A 58 -16.03 2.00 12.31
N HIS A 59 -15.56 2.25 11.08
CA HIS A 59 -16.17 3.21 10.16
C HIS A 59 -17.52 2.73 9.65
N GLU A 60 -17.59 1.49 9.19
CA GLU A 60 -18.83 0.86 8.76
C GLU A 60 -19.92 0.90 9.84
N LEU A 61 -19.56 0.54 11.08
CA LEU A 61 -20.49 0.56 12.21
C LEU A 61 -21.00 1.96 12.55
N ARG A 62 -20.16 3.00 12.43
CA ARG A 62 -20.62 4.40 12.63
C ARG A 62 -21.65 4.81 11.58
N VAL A 63 -21.40 4.49 10.32
CA VAL A 63 -22.36 4.75 9.23
C VAL A 63 -23.67 4.03 9.50
N LEU A 64 -23.62 2.78 9.96
CA LEU A 64 -24.81 2.04 10.38
C LEU A 64 -25.56 2.76 11.53
N ASP A 65 -24.85 3.23 12.55
CA ASP A 65 -25.46 3.95 13.67
C ASP A 65 -26.13 5.25 13.24
N GLU A 66 -25.56 5.97 12.27
CA GLU A 66 -26.20 7.15 11.66
C GLU A 66 -27.51 6.78 10.94
N TYR A 67 -27.53 5.67 10.18
CA TYR A 67 -28.75 5.17 9.56
C TYR A 67 -29.79 4.75 10.60
N ARG A 68 -29.39 4.03 11.65
CA ARG A 68 -30.27 3.64 12.76
C ARG A 68 -30.89 4.87 13.43
N HIS A 69 -30.09 5.89 13.72
CA HIS A 69 -30.58 7.12 14.35
C HIS A 69 -31.58 7.86 13.46
N ARG A 70 -31.33 7.93 12.14
CA ARG A 70 -32.17 8.68 11.19
C ARG A 70 -33.45 7.94 10.79
N LEU A 71 -33.39 6.63 10.63
CA LEU A 71 -34.43 5.83 9.97
C LEU A 71 -35.06 4.77 10.90
N GLY A 72 -34.46 4.49 12.05
CA GLY A 72 -34.97 3.56 13.06
C GLY A 72 -35.34 2.21 12.47
N GLY A 73 -36.61 1.80 12.67
CA GLY A 73 -37.14 0.52 12.21
C GLY A 73 -37.24 0.35 10.70
N ALA A 74 -36.81 1.30 9.87
CA ALA A 74 -36.70 1.14 8.42
C ALA A 74 -35.32 0.59 7.97
N VAL A 75 -34.37 0.42 8.90
CA VAL A 75 -33.10 -0.28 8.66
C VAL A 75 -33.33 -1.79 8.83
N ARG A 76 -32.88 -2.59 7.87
CA ARG A 76 -32.88 -4.07 7.90
C ARG A 76 -31.44 -4.54 8.03
N GLU A 77 -31.12 -5.19 9.13
CA GLU A 77 -29.78 -5.72 9.38
C GLU A 77 -29.77 -7.22 9.14
N ILE A 78 -28.95 -7.66 8.19
CA ILE A 78 -28.80 -9.07 7.87
C ILE A 78 -27.69 -9.65 8.77
N PRO A 79 -27.93 -10.76 9.48
CA PRO A 79 -26.90 -11.39 10.31
C PRO A 79 -25.66 -11.75 9.50
N ALA A 80 -24.48 -11.42 10.04
CA ALA A 80 -23.21 -11.73 9.40
C ALA A 80 -23.09 -13.24 9.13
N ALA A 81 -22.89 -13.60 7.87
CA ALA A 81 -22.73 -14.99 7.44
C ALA A 81 -21.32 -15.19 6.88
N ARG A 82 -20.70 -16.33 7.23
CA ARG A 82 -19.45 -16.75 6.56
C ARG A 82 -19.81 -17.46 5.27
N SER A 83 -19.08 -17.19 4.20
CA SER A 83 -19.27 -17.87 2.91
C SER A 83 -19.05 -19.39 2.97
N SER A 84 -18.34 -19.89 3.99
CA SER A 84 -18.15 -21.32 4.27
C SER A 84 -19.36 -21.97 4.96
N ASP A 85 -20.22 -21.19 5.61
CA ASP A 85 -21.42 -21.67 6.29
C ASP A 85 -22.62 -21.59 5.35
N VAL A 86 -22.94 -22.73 4.73
CA VAL A 86 -23.98 -22.81 3.69
C VAL A 86 -25.36 -22.46 4.24
N ALA A 87 -25.68 -22.88 5.47
CA ALA A 87 -26.99 -22.64 6.07
C ALA A 87 -27.16 -21.17 6.45
N ALA A 88 -26.15 -20.58 7.10
CA ALA A 88 -26.17 -19.16 7.45
C ALA A 88 -26.20 -18.27 6.20
N LEU A 89 -25.45 -18.63 5.15
CA LEU A 89 -25.45 -17.89 3.88
C LEU A 89 -26.82 -17.95 3.19
N ALA A 90 -27.44 -19.13 3.11
CA ALA A 90 -28.77 -19.28 2.52
C ALA A 90 -29.83 -18.46 3.27
N GLU A 91 -29.75 -18.43 4.60
CA GLU A 91 -30.65 -17.61 5.42
C GLU A 91 -30.39 -16.11 5.23
N ALA A 92 -29.14 -15.67 5.16
CA ALA A 92 -28.78 -14.28 4.89
C ALA A 92 -29.31 -13.81 3.52
N VAL A 93 -29.21 -14.64 2.48
CA VAL A 93 -29.79 -14.36 1.15
C VAL A 93 -31.31 -14.25 1.24
N ARG A 94 -31.98 -15.20 1.91
CA ARG A 94 -33.45 -15.18 2.09
C ARG A 94 -33.92 -13.91 2.82
N LEU A 95 -33.20 -13.49 3.86
CA LEU A 95 -33.49 -12.27 4.61
C LEU A 95 -33.24 -11.02 3.76
N THR A 96 -32.20 -11.04 2.91
CA THR A 96 -31.91 -9.96 1.96
C THR A 96 -33.04 -9.80 0.95
N ASP A 97 -33.51 -10.89 0.33
CA ASP A 97 -34.62 -10.86 -0.62
C ASP A 97 -35.91 -10.34 0.02
N ALA A 98 -36.19 -10.77 1.26
CA ALA A 98 -37.34 -10.29 2.02
C ALA A 98 -37.23 -8.78 2.33
N ALA A 99 -36.04 -8.29 2.69
CA ALA A 99 -35.80 -6.88 2.95
C ALA A 99 -35.92 -6.01 1.68
N LEU A 100 -35.44 -6.49 0.53
CA LEU A 100 -35.55 -5.78 -0.75
C LEU A 100 -37.00 -5.65 -1.23
N ALA A 101 -37.83 -6.65 -0.93
CA ALA A 101 -39.27 -6.67 -1.25
C ALA A 101 -40.12 -5.89 -0.24
N ASP A 102 -39.60 -5.55 0.94
CA ASP A 102 -40.32 -4.82 1.97
C ASP A 102 -40.40 -3.32 1.63
N PRO A 103 -41.62 -2.76 1.41
CA PRO A 103 -41.78 -1.35 1.07
C PRO A 103 -41.42 -0.40 2.23
N SER A 104 -41.35 -0.91 3.47
CA SER A 104 -40.93 -0.13 4.64
C SER A 104 -39.42 -0.15 4.88
N ALA A 105 -38.67 -0.96 4.13
CA ALA A 105 -37.21 -0.96 4.20
C ALA A 105 -36.64 0.21 3.40
N GLU A 106 -35.83 1.02 4.07
CA GLU A 106 -35.11 2.16 3.49
C GLU A 106 -33.62 1.87 3.36
N VAL A 107 -33.07 1.02 4.23
CA VAL A 107 -31.67 0.59 4.22
C VAL A 107 -31.60 -0.90 4.50
N VAL A 108 -30.81 -1.63 3.72
CA VAL A 108 -30.41 -3.02 4.01
C VAL A 108 -28.92 -3.02 4.30
N TYR A 109 -28.55 -3.35 5.53
CA TYR A 109 -27.17 -3.49 5.99
C TYR A 109 -26.70 -4.94 5.87
N GLN A 110 -25.50 -5.16 5.33
CA GLN A 110 -24.91 -6.49 5.10
C GLN A 110 -25.75 -7.38 4.16
N ALA A 111 -26.34 -6.79 3.13
CA ALA A 111 -27.12 -7.52 2.12
C ALA A 111 -26.28 -8.62 1.46
N ALA A 112 -26.74 -9.86 1.54
CA ALA A 112 -26.02 -11.03 1.09
C ALA A 112 -26.51 -11.47 -0.30
N PHE A 113 -25.57 -11.64 -1.22
CA PHE A 113 -25.82 -12.19 -2.55
C PHE A 113 -25.03 -13.48 -2.76
N ALA A 114 -25.70 -14.50 -3.30
CA ALA A 114 -25.07 -15.76 -3.68
C ALA A 114 -25.56 -16.24 -5.06
N THR A 115 -24.63 -16.79 -5.82
CA THR A 115 -24.86 -17.44 -7.11
C THR A 115 -24.04 -18.74 -7.19
N GLU A 116 -24.08 -19.43 -8.33
CA GLU A 116 -23.21 -20.59 -8.56
C GLU A 116 -21.72 -20.24 -8.61
N GLU A 117 -21.36 -18.99 -8.91
CA GLU A 117 -19.95 -18.58 -9.05
C GLU A 117 -19.57 -17.42 -8.13
N PHE A 118 -20.54 -16.70 -7.54
CA PHE A 118 -20.30 -15.48 -6.79
C PHE A 118 -20.89 -15.54 -5.38
N VAL A 119 -20.19 -14.94 -4.42
CA VAL A 119 -20.71 -14.60 -3.09
C VAL A 119 -20.22 -13.22 -2.68
N GLY A 120 -21.10 -12.40 -2.11
CA GLY A 120 -20.69 -11.11 -1.59
C GLY A 120 -21.71 -10.50 -0.64
N PHE A 121 -21.22 -9.55 0.15
CA PHE A 121 -21.97 -8.86 1.19
C PHE A 121 -21.82 -7.36 0.94
N ALA A 122 -22.90 -6.71 0.52
CA ALA A 122 -22.90 -5.27 0.34
C ALA A 122 -23.08 -4.61 1.70
N ASP A 123 -22.20 -3.66 2.05
CA ASP A 123 -22.29 -2.94 3.32
C ASP A 123 -23.67 -2.30 3.45
N PHE A 124 -24.10 -1.52 2.45
CA PHE A 124 -25.42 -0.89 2.46
C PHE A 124 -26.08 -0.92 1.08
N LEU A 125 -27.38 -1.23 1.06
CA LEU A 125 -28.29 -0.89 -0.02
C LEU A 125 -29.26 0.16 0.51
N VAL A 126 -29.32 1.33 -0.13
CA VAL A 126 -30.12 2.47 0.35
C VAL A 126 -31.13 2.86 -0.70
N ARG A 127 -32.39 2.99 -0.32
CA ARG A 127 -33.45 3.38 -1.24
C ARG A 127 -33.36 4.88 -1.54
N GLU A 128 -33.34 5.26 -2.82
CA GLU A 128 -33.38 6.69 -3.21
C GLU A 128 -34.60 7.39 -2.61
N PRO A 129 -34.55 8.69 -2.28
CA PRO A 129 -35.71 9.43 -1.76
C PRO A 129 -36.96 9.30 -2.66
N ASP A 130 -38.14 9.42 -2.07
CA ASP A 130 -39.40 9.37 -2.84
C ASP A 130 -39.52 10.61 -3.74
N ALA A 131 -39.55 10.39 -5.05
CA ALA A 131 -39.75 11.42 -6.06
C ALA A 131 -41.22 11.87 -6.19
N GLY A 132 -42.16 11.17 -5.54
CA GLY A 132 -43.59 11.48 -5.55
C GLY A 132 -44.32 11.11 -6.84
N ASP A 133 -43.68 10.35 -7.73
CA ASP A 133 -44.22 9.96 -9.04
C ASP A 133 -44.84 8.54 -9.07
N GLY A 134 -44.85 7.86 -7.92
CA GLY A 134 -45.41 6.52 -7.75
C GLY A 134 -44.57 5.39 -8.37
N ARG A 135 -43.36 5.68 -8.88
CA ARG A 135 -42.45 4.67 -9.39
C ARG A 135 -41.73 3.95 -8.24
N PRO A 136 -41.35 2.67 -8.43
CA PRO A 136 -40.49 1.98 -7.47
C PRO A 136 -39.20 2.78 -7.27
N ARG A 137 -38.93 3.15 -6.01
CA ARG A 137 -37.71 3.86 -5.64
C ARG A 137 -36.52 2.91 -5.76
N PRO A 138 -35.54 3.22 -6.62
CA PRO A 138 -34.42 2.34 -6.86
C PRO A 138 -33.48 2.26 -5.66
N TRP A 139 -32.75 1.15 -5.57
CA TRP A 139 -31.71 0.95 -4.57
C TRP A 139 -30.34 1.46 -5.06
N VAL A 140 -29.69 2.28 -4.25
CA VAL A 140 -28.30 2.71 -4.39
C VAL A 140 -27.41 1.71 -3.66
N VAL A 141 -26.41 1.17 -4.34
CA VAL A 141 -25.37 0.37 -3.69
C VAL A 141 -24.36 1.30 -3.04
N GLN A 142 -24.12 1.13 -1.75
CA GLN A 142 -23.08 1.84 -1.03
C GLN A 142 -22.11 0.88 -0.35
N ASP A 143 -20.84 1.30 -0.29
CA ASP A 143 -19.77 0.55 0.35
C ASP A 143 -18.90 1.53 1.13
N THR A 144 -18.52 1.12 2.34
CA THR A 144 -17.72 1.93 3.25
C THR A 144 -16.24 1.62 3.06
N LYS A 145 -15.44 2.68 2.93
CA LYS A 145 -14.00 2.54 2.77
C LYS A 145 -13.28 3.55 3.65
N LEU A 146 -12.36 3.07 4.46
CA LEU A 146 -11.47 3.93 5.24
C LEU A 146 -10.62 4.86 4.34
N ALA A 147 -10.36 4.42 3.10
CA ALA A 147 -9.62 5.21 2.11
C ALA A 147 -10.33 6.54 1.80
N ARG A 148 -9.54 7.59 1.60
CA ARG A 148 -10.00 8.97 1.30
C ARG A 148 -10.23 9.25 -0.18
N ARG A 149 -9.97 8.27 -1.04
CA ARG A 149 -10.14 8.38 -2.48
C ARG A 149 -10.71 7.08 -3.00
N ALA A 150 -11.64 7.20 -3.93
CA ALA A 150 -12.17 6.06 -4.66
C ALA A 150 -11.03 5.32 -5.35
N ARG A 151 -10.82 4.05 -4.97
CA ARG A 151 -9.95 3.14 -5.71
C ARG A 151 -10.79 2.38 -6.71
N VAL A 152 -10.26 2.17 -7.91
CA VAL A 152 -10.92 1.40 -8.97
C VAL A 152 -11.36 0.01 -8.47
N THR A 153 -10.57 -0.62 -7.60
CA THR A 153 -10.88 -1.92 -7.02
C THR A 153 -12.11 -1.90 -6.08
N ALA A 154 -12.35 -0.79 -5.36
CA ALA A 154 -13.56 -0.61 -4.56
C ALA A 154 -14.79 -0.37 -5.45
N LEU A 155 -14.62 0.36 -6.55
CA LEU A 155 -15.69 0.57 -7.54
C LEU A 155 -16.10 -0.74 -8.23
N MET A 156 -15.16 -1.65 -8.48
CA MET A 156 -15.46 -2.98 -9.02
C MET A 156 -16.31 -3.83 -8.06
N GLN A 157 -16.16 -3.64 -6.74
CA GLN A 157 -17.00 -4.31 -5.74
C GLN A 157 -18.45 -3.80 -5.82
N LEU A 158 -18.66 -2.49 -5.91
CA LEU A 158 -19.99 -1.90 -6.10
C LEU A 158 -20.66 -2.41 -7.39
N ALA A 159 -19.91 -2.45 -8.50
CA ALA A 159 -20.39 -2.99 -9.77
C ALA A 159 -20.82 -4.47 -9.67
N ALA A 160 -20.12 -5.27 -8.86
CA ALA A 160 -20.49 -6.66 -8.62
C ALA A 160 -21.86 -6.80 -7.94
N TYR A 161 -22.20 -5.89 -7.03
CA TYR A 161 -23.52 -5.87 -6.36
C TYR A 161 -24.62 -5.29 -7.25
N VAL A 162 -24.29 -4.30 -8.08
CA VAL A 162 -25.19 -3.82 -9.15
C VAL A 162 -25.59 -4.97 -10.09
N ASP A 163 -24.63 -5.79 -10.54
CA ASP A 163 -24.90 -7.00 -11.34
C ASP A 163 -25.87 -7.96 -10.64
N GLN A 164 -25.79 -8.07 -9.31
CA GLN A 164 -26.70 -8.93 -8.54
C GLN A 164 -28.12 -8.36 -8.47
N LEU A 165 -28.27 -7.04 -8.28
CA LEU A 165 -29.59 -6.39 -8.30
C LEU A 165 -30.24 -6.52 -9.68
N ASP A 166 -29.49 -6.28 -10.76
CA ASP A 166 -29.96 -6.43 -12.13
C ASP A 166 -30.43 -7.87 -12.41
N ARG A 167 -29.65 -8.87 -11.97
CA ARG A 167 -30.01 -10.29 -12.09
C ARG A 167 -31.31 -10.64 -11.35
N LEU A 168 -31.53 -10.05 -10.18
CA LEU A 168 -32.73 -10.26 -9.37
C LEU A 168 -33.95 -9.47 -9.89
N GLY A 169 -33.77 -8.59 -10.89
CA GLY A 169 -34.83 -7.70 -11.37
C GLY A 169 -35.23 -6.63 -10.36
N VAL A 170 -34.36 -6.33 -9.40
CA VAL A 170 -34.60 -5.32 -8.37
C VAL A 170 -34.24 -3.94 -8.93
N PRO A 171 -35.17 -2.95 -8.92
CA PRO A 171 -34.87 -1.59 -9.38
C PRO A 171 -33.68 -1.00 -8.60
N ARG A 172 -32.69 -0.52 -9.34
CA ARG A 172 -31.44 0.04 -8.79
C ARG A 172 -31.08 1.36 -9.47
N SER A 173 -30.31 2.18 -8.77
CA SER A 173 -29.92 3.51 -9.24
C SER A 173 -28.95 3.40 -10.42
N ASP A 174 -28.84 4.48 -11.19
CA ASP A 174 -27.76 4.65 -12.17
C ASP A 174 -26.44 5.06 -11.52
N GLU A 175 -26.44 5.24 -10.19
CA GLU A 175 -25.30 5.66 -9.40
C GLU A 175 -25.00 4.69 -8.25
N VAL A 176 -23.72 4.61 -7.89
CA VAL A 176 -23.22 3.92 -6.70
C VAL A 176 -22.38 4.88 -5.88
N GLN A 177 -22.24 4.60 -4.58
CA GLN A 177 -21.59 5.52 -3.66
C GLN A 177 -20.53 4.81 -2.81
N LEU A 178 -19.37 5.44 -2.66
CA LEU A 178 -18.38 5.08 -1.65
C LEU A 178 -18.48 6.07 -0.49
N LEU A 179 -18.63 5.54 0.72
CA LEU A 179 -18.67 6.32 1.96
C LEU A 179 -17.26 6.31 2.56
N LEU A 180 -16.54 7.42 2.38
CA LEU A 180 -15.10 7.51 2.64
C LEU A 180 -14.80 7.81 4.12
N GLY A 181 -13.57 7.51 4.54
CA GLY A 181 -13.13 7.70 5.92
C GLY A 181 -13.12 9.15 6.40
N ASP A 182 -13.06 10.12 5.49
CA ASP A 182 -13.15 11.56 5.77
C ASP A 182 -14.60 12.08 5.88
N GLY A 183 -15.59 11.17 5.83
CA GLY A 183 -17.02 11.50 5.83
C GLY A 183 -17.55 11.92 4.45
N GLY A 184 -16.69 12.02 3.43
CA GLY A 184 -17.09 12.32 2.06
C GLY A 184 -17.85 11.17 1.40
N ILE A 185 -18.74 11.53 0.47
CA ILE A 185 -19.41 10.56 -0.41
C ILE A 185 -18.85 10.73 -1.82
N SER A 186 -18.28 9.66 -2.37
CA SER A 186 -17.83 9.60 -3.76
C SER A 186 -18.86 8.88 -4.61
N THR A 187 -19.55 9.62 -5.48
CA THR A 187 -20.63 9.10 -6.34
C THR A 187 -20.10 8.80 -7.74
N HIS A 188 -20.49 7.65 -8.30
CA HIS A 188 -20.05 7.18 -9.61
C HIS A 188 -21.20 6.60 -10.42
N ARG A 189 -21.18 6.83 -11.74
CA ARG A 189 -22.18 6.28 -12.67
C ARG A 189 -21.94 4.80 -12.89
N VAL A 190 -23.00 4.00 -12.86
CA VAL A 190 -22.96 2.55 -13.13
C VAL A 190 -22.42 2.26 -14.53
N ASP A 191 -22.79 3.07 -15.52
CA ASP A 191 -22.37 2.91 -16.92
C ASP A 191 -20.85 2.99 -17.11
N ASP A 192 -20.14 3.70 -16.24
CA ASP A 192 -18.67 3.80 -16.27
C ASP A 192 -18.00 2.55 -15.67
N LEU A 193 -18.71 1.81 -14.81
CA LEU A 193 -18.15 0.71 -14.03
C LEU A 193 -18.44 -0.66 -14.65
N MET A 194 -19.66 -0.86 -15.17
CA MET A 194 -20.12 -2.15 -15.65
C MET A 194 -19.29 -2.74 -16.80
N PRO A 195 -18.80 -1.97 -17.80
CA PRO A 195 -17.94 -2.51 -18.84
C PRO A 195 -16.62 -3.08 -18.29
N VAL A 196 -16.01 -2.38 -17.33
CA VAL A 196 -14.76 -2.83 -16.68
C VAL A 196 -15.01 -4.06 -15.82
N PHE A 197 -16.10 -4.08 -15.05
CA PHE A 197 -16.51 -5.23 -14.27
C PHE A 197 -16.74 -6.47 -15.15
N ALA A 198 -17.47 -6.33 -16.27
CA ALA A 198 -17.73 -7.42 -17.20
C ALA A 198 -16.44 -8.01 -17.78
N LEU A 199 -15.50 -7.16 -18.21
CA LEU A 199 -14.18 -7.60 -18.69
C LEU A 199 -13.40 -8.36 -17.61
N ARG A 200 -13.41 -7.86 -16.37
CA ARG A 200 -12.70 -8.47 -15.24
C ARG A 200 -13.33 -9.79 -14.80
N ARG A 201 -14.66 -9.89 -14.78
CA ARG A 201 -15.38 -11.15 -14.52
C ARG A 201 -15.08 -12.18 -15.61
N ALA A 202 -15.09 -11.78 -16.88
CA ALA A 202 -14.73 -12.67 -17.98
C ALA A 202 -13.28 -13.17 -17.85
N ARG A 203 -12.34 -12.28 -17.51
CA ARG A 203 -10.95 -12.64 -17.24
C ARG A 203 -10.83 -13.63 -16.08
N LEU A 204 -11.52 -13.37 -14.96
CA LEU A 204 -11.51 -14.25 -13.79
C LEU A 204 -12.03 -15.64 -14.12
N ARG A 205 -13.14 -15.74 -14.88
CA ARG A 205 -13.68 -17.03 -15.34
C ARG A 205 -12.68 -17.78 -16.23
N ALA A 206 -11.99 -17.07 -17.12
CA ALA A 206 -10.98 -17.69 -17.99
C ALA A 206 -9.79 -18.24 -17.17
N LEU A 207 -9.35 -17.49 -16.15
CA LEU A 207 -8.32 -17.96 -15.20
C LEU A 207 -8.78 -19.20 -14.41
N ILE A 208 -10.02 -19.22 -13.90
CA ILE A 208 -10.58 -20.38 -13.18
C ILE A 208 -10.67 -21.60 -14.10
N ALA A 209 -11.17 -21.42 -15.33
CA ALA A 209 -11.34 -22.50 -16.28
C ALA A 209 -10.01 -23.18 -16.64
N ASP A 210 -8.94 -22.39 -16.79
CA ASP A 210 -7.59 -22.90 -17.03
C ASP A 210 -7.08 -23.80 -15.90
N ARG A 211 -7.49 -23.53 -14.64
CA ARG A 211 -7.02 -24.34 -13.50
C ARG A 211 -7.54 -25.77 -13.49
N ARG A 212 -8.49 -26.13 -14.37
CA ARG A 212 -9.05 -27.49 -14.48
C ARG A 212 -9.35 -28.07 -13.10
N VAL A 213 -10.19 -27.35 -12.36
CA VAL A 213 -10.52 -27.65 -10.97
C VAL A 213 -11.12 -29.06 -10.83
N ASP A 214 -11.79 -29.54 -11.89
CA ASP A 214 -12.27 -30.91 -12.09
C ASP A 214 -11.20 -31.99 -11.93
N SER A 215 -9.93 -31.66 -12.17
CA SER A 215 -8.81 -32.60 -12.03
C SER A 215 -8.35 -32.82 -10.59
N GLY A 216 -8.93 -32.10 -9.60
CA GLY A 216 -8.57 -32.23 -8.19
C GLY A 216 -7.07 -32.08 -7.93
N THR A 217 -6.53 -32.87 -7.00
CA THR A 217 -5.11 -32.89 -6.63
C THR A 217 -4.17 -33.44 -7.72
N ALA A 218 -4.71 -34.14 -8.72
CA ALA A 218 -3.92 -34.65 -9.86
C ALA A 218 -3.65 -33.60 -10.94
N GLY A 219 -4.31 -32.43 -10.86
CA GLY A 219 -4.10 -31.32 -11.81
C GLY A 219 -2.74 -30.65 -11.64
N ALA A 220 -2.20 -30.11 -12.73
CA ALA A 220 -0.94 -29.38 -12.72
C ALA A 220 -1.05 -28.06 -11.96
N VAL A 221 -0.01 -27.70 -11.20
CA VAL A 221 0.13 -26.39 -10.53
C VAL A 221 0.47 -25.31 -11.56
N VAL A 222 0.02 -24.07 -11.35
CA VAL A 222 0.38 -22.96 -12.24
C VAL A 222 1.90 -22.71 -12.18
N PRO A 223 2.67 -22.85 -13.29
CA PRO A 223 4.11 -22.69 -13.24
C PRO A 223 4.51 -21.21 -13.20
N TRP A 224 5.67 -20.92 -12.62
CA TRP A 224 6.24 -19.58 -12.69
C TRP A 224 6.63 -19.22 -14.11
N GLY A 225 6.16 -18.05 -14.58
CA GLY A 225 6.55 -17.50 -15.87
C GLY A 225 6.24 -18.39 -17.08
N ASP A 226 5.25 -19.29 -16.99
CA ASP A 226 4.89 -20.20 -18.09
C ASP A 226 4.50 -19.39 -19.34
N PRO A 227 5.25 -19.54 -20.45
CA PRO A 227 4.91 -18.88 -21.71
C PRO A 227 3.80 -19.61 -22.49
N ARG A 228 3.37 -20.80 -22.05
CA ARG A 228 2.44 -21.65 -22.80
C ARG A 228 1.00 -21.29 -22.43
N GLY A 229 0.43 -20.37 -23.18
CA GLY A 229 -1.02 -20.17 -23.23
C GLY A 229 -1.43 -18.76 -23.60
N ASP A 230 -2.64 -18.63 -24.12
CA ASP A 230 -3.21 -17.36 -24.57
C ASP A 230 -3.62 -16.45 -23.40
N LEU A 231 -3.58 -16.96 -22.16
CA LEU A 231 -3.97 -16.20 -20.98
C LEU A 231 -2.90 -15.18 -20.56
N ALA A 232 -1.60 -15.45 -20.70
CA ALA A 232 -0.53 -14.56 -20.23
C ALA A 232 -0.76 -14.09 -18.77
N VAL A 233 -0.73 -15.04 -17.81
CA VAL A 233 -0.99 -14.78 -16.39
C VAL A 233 -0.04 -13.71 -15.84
N LEU A 234 -0.61 -12.67 -15.25
CA LEU A 234 0.16 -11.56 -14.70
C LEU A 234 0.66 -11.86 -13.29
N ALA A 235 1.96 -11.71 -13.08
CA ALA A 235 2.61 -11.81 -11.78
C ALA A 235 3.12 -10.42 -11.35
N CYS A 236 2.81 -10.00 -10.12
CA CYS A 236 3.27 -8.71 -9.61
C CYS A 236 4.77 -8.69 -9.29
N GLY A 237 5.37 -9.86 -9.07
CA GLY A 237 6.81 -9.99 -8.82
C GLY A 237 7.26 -9.59 -7.41
N ARG A 238 6.34 -9.19 -6.53
CA ARG A 238 6.66 -8.62 -5.21
C ARG A 238 5.86 -9.18 -4.04
N CYS A 239 4.68 -9.75 -4.28
CA CYS A 239 3.90 -10.41 -3.23
C CYS A 239 4.63 -11.66 -2.71
N PRO A 240 4.34 -12.16 -1.50
CA PRO A 240 5.02 -13.32 -0.91
C PRO A 240 5.06 -14.54 -1.84
N THR A 241 3.97 -14.82 -2.55
CA THR A 241 3.91 -15.94 -3.51
C THR A 241 4.84 -15.74 -4.71
N CYS A 242 4.95 -14.51 -5.23
CA CYS A 242 5.89 -14.23 -6.33
C CYS A 242 7.34 -14.22 -5.85
N GLU A 243 7.61 -13.72 -4.65
CA GLU A 243 8.97 -13.63 -4.10
C GLU A 243 9.63 -15.01 -4.01
N ILE A 244 8.89 -16.04 -3.55
CA ILE A 244 9.35 -17.43 -3.51
C ILE A 244 9.85 -17.87 -4.90
N GLU A 245 9.04 -17.63 -5.93
CA GLU A 245 9.33 -18.07 -7.29
C GLU A 245 10.43 -17.22 -7.95
N VAL A 246 10.45 -15.91 -7.70
CA VAL A 246 11.51 -15.00 -8.19
C VAL A 246 12.88 -15.45 -7.66
N VAL A 247 12.96 -15.80 -6.38
CA VAL A 247 14.19 -16.33 -5.77
C VAL A 247 14.52 -17.72 -6.32
N ALA A 248 13.55 -18.65 -6.31
CA ALA A 248 13.77 -20.03 -6.75
C ALA A 248 14.22 -20.14 -8.21
N HIS A 249 13.68 -19.31 -9.09
CA HIS A 249 14.00 -19.28 -10.52
C HIS A 249 15.17 -18.37 -10.86
N ARG A 250 15.78 -17.70 -9.88
CA ARG A 250 16.81 -16.67 -10.11
C ARG A 250 16.35 -15.64 -11.14
N ASP A 251 15.07 -15.29 -11.06
CA ASP A 251 14.37 -14.50 -12.07
C ASP A 251 14.97 -13.10 -12.18
N LEU A 252 14.88 -12.50 -13.36
CA LEU A 252 15.31 -11.12 -13.62
C LEU A 252 14.70 -10.08 -12.67
N LEU A 253 13.54 -10.35 -12.06
CA LEU A 253 12.96 -9.47 -11.03
C LEU A 253 13.82 -9.35 -9.77
N LEU A 254 14.83 -10.21 -9.57
CA LEU A 254 15.85 -10.03 -8.54
C LEU A 254 16.70 -8.78 -8.76
N VAL A 255 16.85 -8.33 -10.02
CA VAL A 255 17.71 -7.20 -10.37
C VAL A 255 17.05 -5.89 -9.94
N ALA A 256 17.73 -5.12 -9.08
CA ALA A 256 17.18 -3.90 -8.53
C ALA A 256 16.83 -2.89 -9.64
N GLY A 257 15.58 -2.44 -9.65
CA GLY A 257 15.07 -1.51 -10.67
C GLY A 257 14.63 -2.18 -11.98
N MET A 258 14.60 -3.52 -12.06
CA MET A 258 14.00 -4.24 -13.18
C MET A 258 12.52 -3.89 -13.32
N ARG A 259 12.11 -3.47 -14.52
CA ARG A 259 10.69 -3.26 -14.86
C ARG A 259 10.12 -4.49 -15.58
N PRO A 260 8.81 -4.80 -15.44
CA PRO A 260 8.20 -5.94 -16.13
C PRO A 260 8.46 -5.97 -17.64
N VAL A 261 8.30 -4.82 -18.32
CA VAL A 261 8.57 -4.70 -19.77
C VAL A 261 10.04 -4.98 -20.11
N GLN A 262 10.99 -4.62 -19.25
CA GLN A 262 12.41 -4.91 -19.48
C GLN A 262 12.69 -6.40 -19.30
N ARG A 263 12.10 -7.01 -18.27
CA ARG A 263 12.13 -8.46 -18.04
C ARG A 263 11.58 -9.21 -19.26
N ASP A 264 10.41 -8.83 -19.75
CA ASP A 264 9.78 -9.53 -20.89
C ASP A 264 10.63 -9.43 -22.15
N ARG A 265 11.26 -8.27 -22.41
CA ARG A 265 12.22 -8.10 -23.53
C ARG A 265 13.48 -8.95 -23.37
N LEU A 266 14.02 -9.05 -22.16
CA LEU A 266 15.18 -9.90 -21.88
C LEU A 266 14.83 -11.39 -22.09
N ARG A 267 13.69 -11.85 -21.56
CA ARG A 267 13.20 -13.21 -21.76
C ARG A 267 12.93 -13.53 -23.22
N ALA A 268 12.34 -12.60 -23.97
CA ALA A 268 12.16 -12.75 -25.42
C ALA A 268 13.50 -12.86 -26.17
N GLY A 269 14.57 -12.27 -25.63
CA GLY A 269 15.95 -12.42 -26.10
C GLY A 269 16.69 -13.65 -25.56
N GLY A 270 16.01 -14.57 -24.85
CA GLY A 270 16.61 -15.77 -24.26
C GLY A 270 17.40 -15.54 -22.96
N ILE A 271 17.26 -14.37 -22.34
CA ILE A 271 17.88 -14.04 -21.05
C ILE A 271 16.80 -14.17 -19.97
N ASP A 272 16.76 -15.31 -19.28
CA ASP A 272 15.68 -15.61 -18.31
C ASP A 272 16.08 -15.38 -16.84
N THR A 273 17.38 -15.35 -16.52
CA THR A 273 17.86 -15.27 -15.14
C THR A 273 18.80 -14.09 -14.92
N ILE A 274 18.97 -13.71 -13.65
CA ILE A 274 19.96 -12.71 -13.23
C ILE A 274 21.39 -13.09 -13.69
N ASP A 275 21.74 -14.38 -13.62
CA ASP A 275 23.05 -14.89 -14.05
C ASP A 275 23.24 -14.75 -15.56
N ALA A 276 22.22 -15.11 -16.33
CA ALA A 276 22.24 -14.98 -17.78
C ALA A 276 22.39 -13.51 -18.19
N LEU A 277 21.70 -12.59 -17.49
CA LEU A 277 21.84 -11.16 -17.75
C LEU A 277 23.24 -10.66 -17.42
N ALA A 278 23.81 -11.05 -16.27
CA ALA A 278 25.15 -10.65 -15.88
C ALA A 278 26.22 -11.09 -16.90
N ALA A 279 26.05 -12.27 -17.51
CA ALA A 279 26.95 -12.81 -18.53
C ALA A 279 26.63 -12.35 -19.97
N ALA A 280 25.48 -11.73 -20.21
CA ALA A 280 25.02 -11.43 -21.56
C ALA A 280 25.93 -10.43 -22.30
N PRO A 281 26.38 -10.74 -23.53
CA PRO A 281 27.34 -9.90 -24.25
C PRO A 281 26.70 -8.64 -24.85
N ALA A 282 25.43 -8.71 -25.23
CA ALA A 282 24.71 -7.66 -25.95
C ALA A 282 23.25 -7.56 -25.53
N ALA A 283 22.67 -6.38 -25.77
CA ALA A 283 21.27 -6.11 -25.48
C ALA A 283 20.32 -6.89 -26.41
N PRO A 284 19.15 -7.33 -25.94
CA PRO A 284 18.10 -7.88 -26.80
C PRO A 284 17.51 -6.79 -27.70
N GLU A 285 16.80 -7.21 -28.75
CA GLU A 285 16.10 -6.30 -29.65
C GLU A 285 15.08 -5.41 -28.89
N GLY A 286 14.99 -4.14 -29.27
CA GLY A 286 14.06 -3.20 -28.63
C GLY A 286 14.48 -2.72 -27.24
N MET A 287 15.70 -3.01 -26.77
CA MET A 287 16.27 -2.45 -25.53
C MET A 287 17.43 -1.50 -25.85
N SER A 288 17.49 -0.33 -25.19
CA SER A 288 18.62 0.57 -25.36
C SER A 288 19.89 0.00 -24.74
N ALA A 289 21.04 0.26 -25.38
CA ALA A 289 22.34 -0.19 -24.88
C ALA A 289 22.60 0.31 -23.46
N ASP A 290 22.29 1.57 -23.15
CA ASP A 290 22.48 2.15 -21.82
C ASP A 290 21.64 1.45 -20.74
N THR A 291 20.37 1.15 -21.05
CA THR A 291 19.49 0.42 -20.12
C THR A 291 20.05 -0.98 -19.86
N PHE A 292 20.43 -1.68 -20.93
CA PHE A 292 20.98 -3.02 -20.83
C PHE A 292 22.28 -3.05 -20.02
N VAL A 293 23.24 -2.15 -20.31
CA VAL A 293 24.49 -2.03 -19.57
C VAL A 293 24.23 -1.74 -18.10
N SER A 294 23.31 -0.83 -17.79
CA SER A 294 22.93 -0.52 -16.41
C SER A 294 22.35 -1.73 -15.67
N LEU A 295 21.44 -2.48 -16.30
CA LEU A 295 20.83 -3.67 -15.70
C LEU A 295 21.84 -4.82 -15.55
N ARG A 296 22.73 -4.99 -16.53
CA ARG A 296 23.82 -5.99 -16.47
C ARG A 296 24.82 -5.68 -15.36
N THR A 297 25.24 -4.42 -15.22
CA THR A 297 26.11 -4.00 -14.12
C THR A 297 25.44 -4.23 -12.76
N GLN A 298 24.16 -3.89 -12.64
CA GLN A 298 23.38 -4.14 -11.43
C GLN A 298 23.30 -5.64 -11.11
N ALA A 299 22.99 -6.48 -12.10
CA ALA A 299 22.95 -7.94 -11.95
C ALA A 299 24.30 -8.51 -11.50
N ARG A 300 25.40 -8.11 -12.16
CA ARG A 300 26.75 -8.55 -11.78
C ARG A 300 27.09 -8.16 -10.35
N LEU A 301 26.89 -6.91 -9.97
CA LEU A 301 27.19 -6.45 -8.62
C LEU A 301 26.36 -7.18 -7.57
N GLN A 302 25.08 -7.44 -7.82
CA GLN A 302 24.26 -8.25 -6.93
C GLN A 302 24.72 -9.71 -6.84
N LEU A 303 25.31 -10.29 -7.87
CA LEU A 303 25.82 -11.67 -7.81
C LEU A 303 27.17 -11.78 -7.10
N GLU A 304 28.02 -10.77 -7.25
CA GLU A 304 29.36 -10.72 -6.64
C GLU A 304 29.31 -10.21 -5.20
N SER A 305 28.28 -9.44 -4.85
CA SER A 305 28.10 -8.86 -3.53
C SER A 305 27.73 -9.92 -2.50
N PRO A 306 28.41 -9.97 -1.34
CA PRO A 306 27.98 -10.82 -0.25
C PRO A 306 26.61 -10.39 0.30
N ALA A 307 26.12 -9.17 0.05
CA ALA A 307 24.77 -8.71 0.42
C ALA A 307 23.69 -8.98 -0.65
N GLY A 308 24.04 -9.70 -1.72
CA GLY A 308 23.23 -9.85 -2.92
C GLY A 308 22.12 -10.89 -2.86
N ASP A 309 22.29 -11.90 -2.00
CA ASP A 309 21.36 -13.03 -1.84
C ASP A 309 20.14 -12.70 -0.95
N GLY A 310 20.16 -11.53 -0.27
CA GLY A 310 19.12 -11.14 0.69
C GLY A 310 19.05 -12.02 1.95
N ALA A 311 19.91 -13.04 2.06
CA ALA A 311 20.02 -13.99 3.17
C ALA A 311 21.26 -13.73 4.03
N ALA A 312 22.19 -12.90 3.55
CA ALA A 312 23.32 -12.42 4.30
C ALA A 312 22.90 -11.59 5.52
N GLY A 313 23.54 -11.86 6.67
CA GLY A 313 23.24 -11.24 7.96
C GLY A 313 23.33 -9.71 7.94
N GLU A 314 22.79 -9.07 8.97
CA GLU A 314 22.45 -7.63 9.03
C GLU A 314 23.63 -6.65 8.89
N HIS A 315 24.87 -7.14 8.81
CA HIS A 315 26.08 -6.30 8.73
C HIS A 315 26.94 -6.55 7.50
N VAL A 316 26.40 -7.19 6.46
CA VAL A 316 27.18 -7.43 5.25
C VAL A 316 27.25 -6.18 4.38
N VAL A 317 28.46 -5.67 4.19
CA VAL A 317 28.74 -4.51 3.35
C VAL A 317 28.50 -4.87 1.88
N PRO A 318 27.56 -4.23 1.17
CA PRO A 318 27.34 -4.51 -0.24
C PRO A 318 28.51 -4.00 -1.08
N THR A 319 28.82 -4.69 -2.18
CA THR A 319 29.71 -4.11 -3.20
C THR A 319 29.02 -2.95 -3.91
N TYR A 320 29.77 -1.97 -4.38
CA TYR A 320 29.21 -0.85 -5.13
C TYR A 320 30.17 -0.35 -6.21
N GLU A 321 29.60 0.31 -7.22
CA GLU A 321 30.34 1.02 -8.25
C GLU A 321 29.76 2.41 -8.50
N VAL A 322 30.64 3.39 -8.72
CA VAL A 322 30.26 4.74 -9.16
C VAL A 322 30.16 4.74 -10.68
N VAL A 323 28.93 4.58 -11.18
CA VAL A 323 28.66 4.47 -12.63
C VAL A 323 28.43 5.82 -13.31
N ALA A 324 28.13 6.87 -12.55
CA ALA A 324 27.97 8.22 -13.09
C ALA A 324 28.56 9.28 -12.14
N PRO A 325 29.91 9.39 -12.05
CA PRO A 325 30.59 10.28 -11.09
C PRO A 325 30.15 11.74 -11.17
N ALA A 326 29.85 12.25 -12.37
CA ALA A 326 29.36 13.62 -12.55
C ALA A 326 28.03 13.91 -11.82
N SER A 327 27.26 12.88 -11.47
CA SER A 327 26.00 13.01 -10.73
C SER A 327 26.23 13.33 -9.25
N LEU A 328 27.39 12.98 -8.68
CA LEU A 328 27.77 13.36 -7.32
C LEU A 328 28.04 14.87 -7.23
N GLY A 329 28.57 15.47 -8.29
CA GLY A 329 28.82 16.91 -8.38
C GLY A 329 27.56 17.79 -8.38
N VAL A 330 26.37 17.21 -8.37
CA VAL A 330 25.09 17.92 -8.18
C VAL A 330 24.83 18.23 -6.71
N LEU A 331 25.47 17.51 -5.78
CA LEU A 331 25.34 17.78 -4.36
C LEU A 331 25.87 19.19 -4.03
N PRO A 332 25.11 19.98 -3.27
CA PRO A 332 25.59 21.26 -2.79
C PRO A 332 26.86 21.12 -1.94
N ARG A 333 27.68 22.16 -1.92
CA ARG A 333 28.82 22.21 -1.00
C ARG A 333 28.31 22.21 0.44
N PRO A 334 28.89 21.41 1.34
CA PRO A 334 28.51 21.40 2.75
C PRO A 334 28.59 22.80 3.38
N ASP A 335 27.58 23.13 4.18
CA ASP A 335 27.51 24.35 4.99
C ASP A 335 27.35 23.98 6.48
N HIS A 336 27.90 24.80 7.38
CA HIS A 336 27.77 24.56 8.82
C HIS A 336 26.32 24.64 9.32
N GLY A 337 25.47 25.35 8.58
CA GLY A 337 24.03 25.46 8.78
C GLY A 337 23.24 24.25 8.28
N ASP A 338 23.84 23.27 7.60
CA ASP A 338 23.08 22.12 7.10
C ASP A 338 22.32 21.38 8.21
N LEU A 339 21.16 20.83 7.84
CA LEU A 339 20.30 19.99 8.67
C LEU A 339 20.00 18.68 7.94
N PHE A 340 19.79 17.61 8.72
CA PHE A 340 19.38 16.30 8.22
C PHE A 340 18.10 15.93 8.91
N PHE A 341 17.03 15.82 8.13
CA PHE A 341 15.66 15.90 8.60
C PHE A 341 14.87 14.65 8.24
N ASP A 342 14.04 14.20 9.18
CA ASP A 342 13.21 13.02 9.05
C ASP A 342 11.92 13.17 9.85
N PHE A 343 10.82 12.61 9.34
CA PHE A 343 9.53 12.58 9.99
C PHE A 343 9.17 11.18 10.46
N GLU A 344 8.53 11.09 11.63
CA GLU A 344 7.68 9.95 11.95
C GLU A 344 6.21 10.38 11.91
N GLY A 345 5.38 9.55 11.30
CA GLY A 345 3.97 9.86 11.13
C GLY A 345 3.07 8.63 11.15
N ASP A 346 1.80 8.85 11.50
CA ASP A 346 0.73 7.87 11.46
C ASP A 346 -0.33 8.31 10.44
N PRO A 347 -0.39 7.69 9.25
CA PRO A 347 -1.33 8.06 8.19
C PRO A 347 -2.80 7.75 8.53
N LEU A 348 -3.06 6.95 9.56
CA LEU A 348 -4.39 6.56 10.02
C LEU A 348 -4.91 7.43 11.18
N TYR A 349 -4.08 8.33 11.71
CA TYR A 349 -4.48 9.23 12.78
C TYR A 349 -5.63 10.14 12.35
N THR A 350 -6.59 10.36 13.24
CA THR A 350 -7.69 11.30 13.03
C THR A 350 -8.24 11.77 14.37
N GLU A 351 -8.73 13.01 14.42
CA GLU A 351 -9.36 13.60 15.60
C GLU A 351 -10.55 14.49 15.22
N GLY A 352 -11.34 14.88 16.22
CA GLY A 352 -12.51 15.74 16.04
C GLY A 352 -13.52 15.19 15.02
N LYS A 353 -13.89 16.02 14.04
CA LYS A 353 -14.84 15.67 12.97
C LYS A 353 -14.28 14.76 11.88
N ARG A 354 -12.98 14.42 11.93
CA ARG A 354 -12.30 13.50 11.00
C ARG A 354 -12.30 13.95 9.53
N GLU A 355 -12.41 15.26 9.31
CA GLU A 355 -12.23 15.91 8.01
C GLU A 355 -10.78 15.78 7.51
N HIS A 356 -9.84 15.52 8.43
CA HIS A 356 -8.41 15.37 8.18
C HIS A 356 -7.89 14.05 8.76
N TRP A 357 -6.86 13.52 8.09
CA TRP A 357 -6.24 12.24 8.39
C TRP A 357 -4.73 12.33 8.21
N GLY A 358 -4.04 11.58 9.04
CA GLY A 358 -2.59 11.51 9.06
C GLY A 358 -2.00 12.60 9.95
N ILE A 359 -1.08 12.22 10.83
CA ILE A 359 -0.27 13.14 11.64
C ILE A 359 1.21 12.77 11.47
N ASP A 360 2.07 13.75 11.33
CA ASP A 360 3.51 13.68 11.49
C ASP A 360 3.81 14.04 12.95
N TYR A 361 3.88 13.02 13.80
CA TYR A 361 3.93 13.18 15.25
C TYR A 361 5.33 13.53 15.77
N LEU A 362 6.38 13.35 14.97
CA LEU A 362 7.76 13.70 15.33
C LEU A 362 8.48 14.34 14.14
N PHE A 363 8.94 15.58 14.35
CA PHE A 363 9.80 16.33 13.45
C PHE A 363 11.22 16.22 13.98
N GLY A 364 12.04 15.35 13.40
CA GLY A 364 13.40 15.10 13.84
C GLY A 364 14.44 15.77 12.97
N TRP A 365 15.51 16.28 13.57
CA TRP A 365 16.69 16.65 12.81
C TRP A 365 17.99 16.51 13.60
N VAL A 366 19.10 16.35 12.87
CA VAL A 366 20.44 16.60 13.42
C VAL A 366 21.15 17.73 12.67
N ASP A 367 22.02 18.46 13.38
CA ASP A 367 22.96 19.39 12.78
C ASP A 367 24.24 18.69 12.28
N THR A 368 25.16 19.46 11.69
CA THR A 368 26.46 18.96 11.23
C THR A 368 27.34 18.33 12.32
N ARG A 369 27.01 18.51 13.60
CA ARG A 369 27.68 17.94 14.78
C ARG A 369 26.87 16.82 15.43
N GLU A 370 25.87 16.27 14.73
CA GLU A 370 24.98 15.22 15.22
C GLU A 370 24.20 15.60 16.49
N ARG A 371 23.98 16.92 16.71
CA ARG A 371 23.10 17.38 17.80
C ARG A 371 21.64 17.27 17.35
N TYR A 372 20.90 16.42 18.04
CA TYR A 372 19.51 16.13 17.76
C TYR A 372 18.57 17.22 18.29
N GLY A 373 17.60 17.59 17.47
CA GLY A 373 16.44 18.39 17.84
C GLY A 373 15.17 17.66 17.39
N ALA A 374 14.11 17.83 18.18
CA ALA A 374 12.83 17.20 17.92
C ALA A 374 11.68 18.15 18.27
N LEU A 375 10.59 18.07 17.50
CA LEU A 375 9.28 18.62 17.88
C LEU A 375 8.25 17.51 17.83
N TRP A 376 7.54 17.30 18.94
CA TRP A 376 6.45 16.33 19.03
C TRP A 376 5.09 16.99 18.79
N ALA A 377 4.19 16.21 18.20
CA ALA A 377 2.80 16.57 18.00
C ALA A 377 1.89 15.36 18.21
N HIS A 378 0.90 15.49 19.09
CA HIS A 378 -0.07 14.45 19.41
C HIS A 378 -1.51 14.80 19.05
N SER A 379 -1.71 15.97 18.43
CA SER A 379 -2.96 16.50 17.87
C SER A 379 -2.66 17.35 16.62
N PHE A 380 -3.68 17.66 15.83
CA PHE A 380 -3.52 18.54 14.67
C PHE A 380 -3.14 19.97 15.07
N ASP A 381 -3.63 20.45 16.21
CA ASP A 381 -3.23 21.76 16.75
C ASP A 381 -1.75 21.77 17.15
N GLU A 382 -1.25 20.69 17.74
CA GLU A 382 0.17 20.54 18.07
C GLU A 382 1.05 20.38 16.81
N GLU A 383 0.58 19.65 15.79
CA GLU A 383 1.28 19.49 14.51
C GLU A 383 1.40 20.84 13.78
N ARG A 384 0.31 21.61 13.75
CA ARG A 384 0.33 22.98 13.24
C ARG A 384 1.38 23.84 13.97
N ALA A 385 1.40 23.78 15.29
CA ALA A 385 2.36 24.55 16.08
C ALA A 385 3.80 24.05 15.90
N ALA A 386 4.00 22.75 15.64
CA ALA A 386 5.30 22.18 15.31
C ALA A 386 5.80 22.66 13.95
N LEU A 387 4.94 22.72 12.94
CA LEU A 387 5.25 23.29 11.63
C LEU A 387 5.71 24.76 11.73
N GLU A 388 4.95 25.59 12.43
CA GLU A 388 5.31 27.01 12.63
C GLU A 388 6.68 27.14 13.32
N ARG A 389 6.92 26.40 14.41
CA ARG A 389 8.21 26.39 15.13
C ARG A 389 9.37 25.89 14.26
N PHE A 390 9.14 24.87 13.44
CA PHE A 390 10.15 24.34 12.53
C PHE A 390 10.55 25.38 11.49
N LEU A 391 9.56 26.03 10.86
CA LEU A 391 9.81 27.06 9.85
C LEU A 391 10.53 28.28 10.44
N ASP A 392 10.14 28.72 11.64
CA ASP A 392 10.82 29.82 12.36
C ASP A 392 12.29 29.46 12.66
N MET A 393 12.56 28.24 13.12
CA MET A 393 13.91 27.76 13.38
C MET A 393 14.76 27.74 12.11
N VAL A 394 14.21 27.22 11.00
CA VAL A 394 14.89 27.21 9.70
C VAL A 394 15.15 28.64 9.21
N ALA A 395 14.20 29.56 9.37
CA ALA A 395 14.35 30.95 8.97
C ALA A 395 15.51 31.63 9.71
N VAL A 396 15.53 31.54 11.04
CA VAL A 396 16.63 32.10 11.88
C VAL A 396 17.97 31.48 11.50
N ARG A 397 17.99 30.18 11.21
CA ARG A 397 19.22 29.49 10.83
C ARG A 397 19.73 29.93 9.45
N ARG A 398 18.85 30.16 8.48
CA ARG A 398 19.20 30.66 7.14
C ARG A 398 19.75 32.08 7.16
N GLU A 399 19.34 32.93 8.10
CA GLU A 399 19.95 34.25 8.27
C GLU A 399 21.45 34.16 8.60
N GLN A 400 21.83 33.17 9.41
CA GLN A 400 23.22 32.92 9.79
C GLN A 400 23.99 32.14 8.72
N PHE A 401 23.31 31.25 8.02
CA PHE A 401 23.87 30.33 7.03
C PHE A 401 23.09 30.38 5.71
N PRO A 402 23.26 31.41 4.86
CA PRO A 402 22.44 31.58 3.66
C PRO A 402 22.58 30.46 2.62
N ALA A 403 23.66 29.68 2.68
CA ALA A 403 23.93 28.56 1.78
C ALA A 403 23.58 27.18 2.39
N MET A 404 22.91 27.14 3.55
CA MET A 404 22.51 25.88 4.17
C MET A 404 21.48 25.11 3.35
N HIS A 405 21.51 23.79 3.47
CA HIS A 405 20.52 22.88 2.91
C HIS A 405 19.91 21.99 4.00
N ILE A 406 18.73 21.44 3.71
CA ILE A 406 18.04 20.44 4.52
C ILE A 406 18.04 19.14 3.70
N TYR A 407 18.80 18.15 4.16
CA TYR A 407 18.94 16.86 3.49
C TYR A 407 17.92 15.87 4.04
N HIS A 408 17.38 15.06 3.14
CA HIS A 408 16.43 14.00 3.45
C HIS A 408 16.59 12.85 2.43
N TYR A 409 15.91 11.73 2.65
CA TYR A 409 16.03 10.55 1.79
C TYR A 409 14.67 10.11 1.24
N ALA A 410 14.46 10.34 -0.05
CA ALA A 410 13.18 10.16 -0.76
C ALA A 410 12.18 11.31 -0.49
N PRO A 411 11.07 11.43 -1.24
CA PRO A 411 10.31 12.69 -1.33
C PRO A 411 9.28 12.89 -0.19
N TYR A 412 9.33 12.10 0.88
CA TYR A 412 8.29 12.08 1.91
C TYR A 412 8.19 13.43 2.63
N GLU A 413 9.32 13.96 3.09
CA GLU A 413 9.39 15.14 3.95
C GLU A 413 8.89 16.42 3.25
N PRO A 414 9.37 16.78 2.03
CA PRO A 414 8.84 17.93 1.31
C PRO A 414 7.34 17.81 1.01
N THR A 415 6.88 16.59 0.71
CA THR A 415 5.46 16.34 0.39
C THR A 415 4.58 16.55 1.62
N HIS A 416 5.04 16.10 2.79
CA HIS A 416 4.34 16.24 4.05
C HIS A 416 4.33 17.69 4.55
N LEU A 417 5.43 18.43 4.43
CA LEU A 417 5.46 19.88 4.71
C LEU A 417 4.46 20.66 3.87
N LEU A 418 4.39 20.40 2.56
CA LEU A 418 3.39 21.03 1.67
C LEU A 418 1.95 20.65 2.08
N THR A 419 1.73 19.38 2.40
CA THR A 419 0.41 18.88 2.80
C THR A 419 -0.05 19.50 4.11
N MET A 420 0.84 19.62 5.10
CA MET A 420 0.56 20.29 6.37
C MET A 420 0.31 21.78 6.20
N ALA A 421 1.16 22.48 5.43
CA ALA A 421 1.00 23.91 5.18
C ALA A 421 -0.36 24.22 4.53
N ALA A 422 -0.75 23.45 3.51
CA ALA A 422 -2.05 23.57 2.86
C ALA A 422 -3.22 23.19 3.77
N ARG A 423 -3.04 22.16 4.62
CA ARG A 423 -4.06 21.71 5.57
C ARG A 423 -4.36 22.78 6.62
N TYR A 424 -3.32 23.37 7.18
CA TYR A 424 -3.44 24.32 8.30
C TYR A 424 -3.52 25.78 7.88
N GLY A 425 -3.24 26.09 6.61
CA GLY A 425 -3.21 27.46 6.11
C GLY A 425 -2.10 28.30 6.74
N VAL A 426 -0.98 27.67 7.11
CA VAL A 426 0.18 28.34 7.74
C VAL A 426 1.46 27.93 7.03
N GLY A 427 2.41 28.88 6.93
CA GLY A 427 3.75 28.59 6.37
C GLY A 427 3.80 28.26 4.88
N GLU A 428 2.68 28.33 4.13
CA GLU A 428 2.63 27.98 2.70
C GLU A 428 3.69 28.72 1.87
N ALA A 429 3.80 30.04 2.07
CA ALA A 429 4.77 30.87 1.36
C ALA A 429 6.22 30.55 1.75
N ASP A 430 6.46 30.09 2.98
CA ASP A 430 7.80 29.76 3.47
C ASP A 430 8.23 28.39 2.94
N VAL A 431 7.36 27.38 2.99
CA VAL A 431 7.62 26.06 2.40
C VAL A 431 7.85 26.18 0.89
N ASP A 432 6.97 26.88 0.17
CA ASP A 432 7.12 27.12 -1.27
C ASP A 432 8.45 27.81 -1.61
N ARG A 433 8.88 28.79 -0.80
CA ARG A 433 10.17 29.46 -0.98
C ARG A 433 11.34 28.51 -0.74
N LEU A 434 11.32 27.71 0.32
CA LEU A 434 12.39 26.74 0.61
C LEU A 434 12.55 25.72 -0.53
N LEU A 435 11.44 25.24 -1.10
CA LEU A 435 11.46 24.30 -2.22
C LEU A 435 11.94 24.96 -3.51
N ARG A 436 11.46 26.18 -3.81
CA ARG A 436 11.89 26.94 -4.99
C ARG A 436 13.37 27.30 -4.94
N ASP A 437 13.87 27.66 -3.75
CA ASP A 437 15.28 28.00 -3.51
C ASP A 437 16.20 26.77 -3.54
N GLY A 438 15.64 25.55 -3.62
CA GLY A 438 16.40 24.31 -3.63
C GLY A 438 17.06 23.98 -2.28
N VAL A 439 16.49 24.47 -1.17
CA VAL A 439 17.02 24.22 0.18
C VAL A 439 16.91 22.75 0.55
N PHE A 440 15.83 22.07 0.15
CA PHE A 440 15.65 20.64 0.35
C PHE A 440 16.43 19.82 -0.69
N VAL A 441 17.26 18.90 -0.21
CA VAL A 441 18.11 18.05 -1.06
C VAL A 441 17.78 16.58 -0.80
N ASP A 442 17.15 15.95 -1.79
CA ASP A 442 16.86 14.52 -1.78
C ASP A 442 18.10 13.71 -2.22
N LEU A 443 18.64 12.91 -1.31
CA LEU A 443 19.80 12.06 -1.57
C LEU A 443 19.46 10.79 -2.38
N TYR A 444 18.20 10.33 -2.35
CA TYR A 444 17.78 9.11 -3.05
C TYR A 444 18.03 9.13 -4.57
N PRO A 445 17.62 10.16 -5.34
CA PRO A 445 17.89 10.23 -6.77
C PRO A 445 19.38 10.36 -7.08
N VAL A 446 20.17 11.00 -6.20
CA VAL A 446 21.63 11.10 -6.35
C VAL A 446 22.26 9.71 -6.26
N VAL A 447 21.94 8.95 -5.22
CA VAL A 447 22.39 7.56 -5.04
C VAL A 447 22.00 6.69 -6.24
N ARG A 448 20.71 6.68 -6.62
CA ARG A 448 20.19 5.85 -7.71
C ARG A 448 20.85 6.15 -9.07
N ARG A 449 21.25 7.40 -9.28
CA ARG A 449 21.90 7.84 -10.52
C ARG A 449 23.40 7.57 -10.50
N ALA A 450 24.09 7.93 -9.42
CA ALA A 450 25.53 7.88 -9.31
C ALA A 450 26.06 6.46 -9.09
N LEU A 451 25.32 5.63 -8.36
CA LEU A 451 25.79 4.36 -7.82
C LEU A 451 25.03 3.16 -8.39
N ARG A 452 25.73 2.04 -8.50
CA ARG A 452 25.13 0.71 -8.52
C ARG A 452 25.59 -0.02 -7.28
N VAL A 453 24.64 -0.54 -6.51
CA VAL A 453 24.92 -1.24 -5.24
C VAL A 453 24.47 -2.69 -5.41
N GLY A 454 25.28 -3.63 -4.94
CA GLY A 454 25.04 -5.07 -5.00
C GLY A 454 23.97 -5.56 -4.02
N SER A 455 23.02 -4.70 -3.66
CA SER A 455 21.82 -5.04 -2.88
C SER A 455 20.58 -5.04 -3.78
N ARG A 456 19.51 -5.74 -3.36
CA ARG A 456 18.22 -5.75 -4.07
C ARG A 456 17.39 -4.47 -3.89
N SER A 457 17.75 -3.64 -2.91
CA SER A 457 17.01 -2.43 -2.52
C SER A 457 17.96 -1.25 -2.30
N TYR A 458 17.48 -0.06 -2.68
CA TYR A 458 18.11 1.23 -2.45
C TYR A 458 17.44 1.97 -1.28
N SER A 459 16.79 1.28 -0.35
CA SER A 459 16.41 1.90 0.92
C SER A 459 17.66 2.29 1.69
N ILE A 460 17.62 3.39 2.43
CA ILE A 460 18.77 3.88 3.21
C ILE A 460 19.33 2.79 4.13
N LYS A 461 18.45 1.99 4.76
CA LYS A 461 18.77 0.81 5.59
C LYS A 461 19.68 -0.21 4.90
N LYS A 462 19.49 -0.45 3.60
CA LYS A 462 20.34 -1.39 2.84
C LYS A 462 21.66 -0.78 2.38
N LEU A 463 21.82 0.53 2.55
CA LEU A 463 23.05 1.28 2.25
C LEU A 463 23.86 1.58 3.52
N GLU A 464 23.24 1.61 4.70
CA GLU A 464 23.90 1.87 5.99
C GLU A 464 25.23 1.13 6.19
N PRO A 465 25.38 -0.16 5.82
CA PRO A 465 26.67 -0.84 5.94
C PRO A 465 27.85 -0.18 5.18
N LEU A 466 27.58 0.68 4.19
CA LEU A 466 28.61 1.39 3.42
C LEU A 466 29.22 2.58 4.17
N TYR A 467 28.48 3.21 5.08
CA TYR A 467 28.85 4.51 5.68
C TYR A 467 28.63 4.61 7.20
N MET A 468 27.90 3.68 7.82
CA MET A 468 27.65 3.69 9.27
C MET A 468 28.75 3.00 10.09
N GLY A 469 29.61 2.18 9.45
CA GLY A 469 30.67 1.45 10.16
C GLY A 469 30.11 0.40 11.12
N ASP A 470 30.58 0.38 12.37
CA ASP A 470 30.13 -0.55 13.41
C ASP A 470 28.79 -0.12 14.05
N GLU A 471 28.29 1.08 13.74
CA GLU A 471 27.02 1.62 14.25
C GLU A 471 25.83 1.23 13.36
N VAL A 472 25.92 0.15 12.57
CA VAL A 472 24.78 -0.37 11.82
C VAL A 472 23.78 -0.99 12.80
N ARG A 473 22.48 -0.73 12.60
CA ARG A 473 21.37 -1.35 13.36
C ARG A 473 21.57 -2.86 13.56
N THR A 474 21.47 -3.33 14.81
CA THR A 474 21.71 -4.74 15.24
C THR A 474 20.44 -5.48 15.67
N SER A 475 19.23 -4.93 15.45
CA SER A 475 17.98 -5.42 16.07
C SER A 475 16.80 -5.53 15.09
N ASP A 476 16.03 -6.62 15.28
CA ASP A 476 14.79 -7.00 14.58
C ASP A 476 13.60 -6.02 14.74
N VAL A 477 13.63 -5.11 15.71
CA VAL A 477 12.63 -4.05 15.86
C VAL A 477 13.13 -2.90 15.02
N GLN A 478 12.40 -2.44 13.99
CA GLN A 478 12.58 -1.16 13.26
C GLN A 478 12.21 -1.27 11.77
N ARG A 479 11.01 -1.74 11.44
CA ARG A 479 10.33 -1.35 10.20
C ARG A 479 9.60 -0.02 10.45
N GLY A 480 9.44 0.83 9.43
CA GLY A 480 8.68 2.09 9.58
C GLY A 480 7.20 1.87 9.99
N ASP A 481 6.67 0.67 9.75
CA ASP A 481 5.35 0.28 10.24
C ASP A 481 5.35 -0.05 11.74
N ASP A 482 6.50 -0.41 12.32
CA ASP A 482 6.65 -0.68 13.76
C ASP A 482 6.61 0.63 14.56
N SER A 483 7.12 1.75 14.01
CA SER A 483 7.11 3.05 14.70
C SER A 483 5.68 3.55 14.94
N ILE A 484 4.77 3.31 13.98
CA ILE A 484 3.34 3.62 14.11
C ILE A 484 2.69 2.78 15.22
N VAL A 485 2.99 1.47 15.29
CA VAL A 485 2.44 0.58 16.32
C VAL A 485 2.90 1.03 17.71
N GLN A 486 4.20 1.28 17.88
CA GLN A 486 4.77 1.78 19.13
C GLN A 486 4.20 3.14 19.53
N TYR A 487 4.02 4.05 18.58
CA TYR A 487 3.40 5.34 18.86
C TYR A 487 1.97 5.18 19.37
N VAL A 488 1.16 4.34 18.71
CA VAL A 488 -0.22 4.06 19.13
C VAL A 488 -0.25 3.40 20.52
N GLU A 489 0.66 2.48 20.80
CA GLU A 489 0.83 1.88 22.13
C GLU A 489 1.17 2.93 23.19
N ALA A 490 2.13 3.82 22.91
CA ALA A 490 2.48 4.92 23.81
C ALA A 490 1.28 5.83 24.10
N ARG A 491 0.47 6.14 23.07
CA ARG A 491 -0.76 6.92 23.24
C ARG A 491 -1.81 6.19 24.09
N ALA A 492 -1.94 4.88 23.95
CA ALA A 492 -2.85 4.07 24.76
C ALA A 492 -2.40 4.02 26.24
N LEU A 493 -1.11 3.76 26.48
CA LEU A 493 -0.52 3.77 27.83
C LEU A 493 -0.74 5.12 28.54
N ALA A 494 -0.52 6.22 27.82
CA ALA A 494 -0.77 7.56 28.36
C ALA A 494 -2.26 7.79 28.70
N ALA A 495 -3.18 7.30 27.84
CA ALA A 495 -4.62 7.40 28.09
C ALA A 495 -5.08 6.56 29.29
N ASP A 496 -4.44 5.41 29.52
CA ASP A 496 -4.68 4.53 30.67
C ASP A 496 -3.99 5.02 31.97
N GLY A 497 -3.22 6.11 31.90
CA GLY A 497 -2.56 6.76 33.02
C GLY A 497 -1.14 6.26 33.31
N ASP A 498 -0.59 5.36 32.51
CA ASP A 498 0.80 4.89 32.60
C ASP A 498 1.74 5.81 31.79
N VAL A 499 1.90 7.04 32.29
CA VAL A 499 2.67 8.10 31.62
C VAL A 499 4.16 7.75 31.51
N GLU A 500 4.72 7.04 32.49
CA GLU A 500 6.14 6.65 32.45
C GLU A 500 6.41 5.58 31.40
N ALA A 501 5.53 4.58 31.25
CA ALA A 501 5.66 3.60 30.18
C ALA A 501 5.49 4.25 28.80
N ALA A 502 4.49 5.13 28.65
CA ALA A 502 4.31 5.89 27.42
C ALA A 502 5.57 6.70 27.05
N GLN A 503 6.16 7.42 28.01
CA GLN A 503 7.35 8.24 27.75
C GLN A 503 8.55 7.38 27.32
N ARG A 504 8.75 6.19 27.92
CA ARG A 504 9.84 5.28 27.49
C ARG A 504 9.71 4.90 26.00
N VAL A 505 8.50 4.59 25.55
CA VAL A 505 8.26 4.26 24.14
C VAL A 505 8.48 5.46 23.23
N LEU A 506 8.06 6.67 23.65
CA LEU A 506 8.34 7.90 22.89
C LEU A 506 9.83 8.23 22.83
N ASP A 507 10.59 7.97 23.90
CA ASP A 507 12.05 8.15 23.92
C ASP A 507 12.73 7.17 22.95
N ASP A 508 12.30 5.90 22.92
CA ASP A 508 12.81 4.90 21.96
C ASP A 508 12.53 5.31 20.50
N LEU A 509 11.35 5.89 20.23
CA LEU A 509 11.00 6.45 18.92
C LEU A 509 11.88 7.66 18.55
N ALA A 510 12.19 8.54 19.51
CA ALA A 510 13.10 9.66 19.29
C ALA A 510 14.51 9.18 18.96
N ASP A 511 15.00 8.14 19.65
CA ASP A 511 16.32 7.55 19.37
C ASP A 511 16.38 6.88 18.00
N TYR A 512 15.30 6.20 17.59
CA TYR A 512 15.15 5.66 16.24
C TYR A 512 15.24 6.74 15.16
N ASN A 513 14.43 7.79 15.28
CA ASN A 513 14.38 8.87 14.32
C ASN A 513 15.69 9.68 14.31
N ARG A 514 16.32 9.86 15.48
CA ARG A 514 17.67 10.43 15.59
C ARG A 514 18.68 9.63 14.77
N TYR A 515 18.63 8.30 14.86
CA TYR A 515 19.49 7.44 14.06
C TYR A 515 19.26 7.66 12.55
N ASP A 516 18.01 7.76 12.08
CA ASP A 516 17.73 8.01 10.66
C ASP A 516 18.25 9.38 10.19
N CYS A 517 18.14 10.41 11.03
CA CYS A 517 18.75 11.72 10.78
C CYS A 517 20.28 11.63 10.67
N VAL A 518 20.94 10.89 11.58
CA VAL A 518 22.40 10.66 11.56
C VAL A 518 22.81 9.83 10.32
N SER A 519 22.03 8.81 9.97
CA SER A 519 22.25 7.97 8.81
C SER A 519 22.22 8.80 7.52
N THR A 520 21.25 9.69 7.39
CA THR A 520 21.14 10.64 6.27
C THR A 520 22.35 11.58 6.20
N ARG A 521 22.83 12.07 7.35
CA ARG A 521 24.07 12.88 7.43
C ARG A 521 25.29 12.12 6.96
N ARG A 522 25.51 10.92 7.50
CA ARG A 522 26.69 10.11 7.19
C ARG A 522 26.66 9.62 5.74
N LEU A 523 25.47 9.35 5.18
CA LEU A 523 25.30 9.11 3.76
C LEU A 523 25.72 10.33 2.92
N ARG A 524 25.29 11.55 3.27
CA ARG A 524 25.73 12.78 2.59
C ARG A 524 27.24 12.94 2.63
N ASP A 525 27.86 12.73 3.80
CA ASP A 525 29.31 12.87 3.97
C ASP A 525 30.10 11.77 3.21
N TRP A 526 29.51 10.60 3.01
CA TRP A 526 30.08 9.49 2.25
C TRP A 526 29.99 9.68 0.73
N LEU A 527 28.90 10.30 0.25
CA LEU A 527 28.68 10.67 -1.16
C LEU A 527 29.58 11.83 -1.59
#